data_AF-A0A7C7J2G9-F1
#
_entry.id   AF-A0A7C7J2G9-F1
#
_cell.length_a   1.000
_cell.length_b   1.000
_cell.length_c   1.000
_cell.angle_alpha   90.00
_cell.angle_beta   90.00
_cell.angle_gamma   90.00
#
_symmetry.space_group_name_H-M   'P 1'
#
loop_
_entity.id
_entity.type
_entity.pdbx_description
1 polymer ?
#
loop_
_entity_poly.entity_id
_entity_poly.type
_entity_poly.pdbx_seq_one_letter_code
_entity_poly.pdbx_strand_id
1 'polypeptide(L)'
;SGAVNVTAPNPVRNVEFTRSLAKSLHRYAPFTIPGFVIRMVLGEMGELLLLNGACVIPEKLLERGFEFEHTNIDDGLKELV
;
A
#
# COMPACT_ATOMS: atom_id res chain seq x y z
N SER A 1 18.85 -1.95 -19.64
CA SER A 1 17.44 -2.24 -19.95
C SER A 1 17.00 -3.46 -19.13
N GLY A 2 15.71 -3.64 -18.86
CA GLY A 2 15.20 -4.76 -18.05
C GLY A 2 14.00 -4.34 -17.19
N ALA A 3 13.43 -5.29 -16.45
CA ALA A 3 12.28 -5.03 -15.57
C ALA A 3 12.59 -3.95 -14.52
N VAL A 4 11.60 -3.12 -14.21
CA VAL A 4 11.68 -2.03 -13.22
C VAL A 4 10.46 -2.14 -12.31
N ASN A 5 10.67 -2.07 -11.00
CA ASN A 5 9.59 -1.98 -10.04
C ASN A 5 9.04 -0.55 -10.03
N VAL A 6 7.74 -0.40 -10.22
CA VAL A 6 7.04 0.89 -10.18
C VAL A 6 6.25 0.97 -8.89
N THR A 7 6.95 1.17 -7.79
CA THR A 7 6.39 1.33 -6.45
C THR A 7 6.99 2.59 -5.80
N ALA A 8 6.28 3.18 -4.84
CA ALA A 8 6.85 4.24 -4.02
C ALA A 8 8.06 3.70 -3.21
N PRO A 9 9.05 4.54 -2.88
CA PRO A 9 10.29 4.09 -2.24
C PRO A 9 10.10 3.61 -0.79
N ASN A 10 9.00 3.98 -0.15
CA ASN A 10 8.70 3.65 1.25
C ASN A 10 7.45 2.75 1.34
N PRO A 11 7.60 1.41 1.28
CA PRO A 11 6.46 0.50 1.43
C PRO A 11 5.91 0.55 2.86
N VAL A 12 4.57 0.49 2.98
CA VAL A 12 3.86 0.55 4.26
C VAL A 12 3.10 -0.73 4.53
N ARG A 13 2.86 -1.01 5.82
CA ARG A 13 1.97 -2.13 6.21
C ARG A 13 0.51 -1.76 5.96
N ASN A 14 -0.36 -2.74 5.71
CA ASN A 14 -1.79 -2.51 5.49
C ASN A 14 -2.47 -1.70 6.63
N VAL A 15 -2.05 -1.93 7.88
CA VAL A 15 -2.55 -1.16 9.05
C VAL A 15 -2.21 0.34 8.98
N GLU A 16 -1.06 0.68 8.41
CA GLU A 16 -0.61 2.05 8.23
C GLU A 16 -1.27 2.71 7.03
N PHE A 17 -1.42 1.99 5.92
CA PHE A 17 -2.24 2.40 4.77
C PHE A 17 -3.67 2.73 5.22
N THR A 18 -4.32 1.81 5.94
CA THR A 18 -5.70 1.98 6.44
C THR A 18 -5.83 3.20 7.33
N ARG A 19 -4.85 3.42 8.24
CA ARG A 19 -4.83 4.60 9.11
C ARG A 19 -4.68 5.91 8.32
N SER A 20 -3.77 5.93 7.35
CA SER A 20 -3.49 7.12 6.53
C SER A 20 -4.69 7.47 5.64
N LEU A 21 -5.36 6.45 5.09
CA LEU A 21 -6.60 6.62 4.32
C LEU A 21 -7.75 7.13 5.19
N ALA A 22 -7.94 6.57 6.38
CA ALA A 22 -8.96 7.03 7.32
C ALA A 22 -8.74 8.50 7.72
N LYS A 23 -7.48 8.88 7.98
CA LYS A 23 -7.08 10.25 8.31
C LYS A 23 -7.35 11.23 7.17
N SER A 24 -6.96 10.91 5.93
CA SER A 24 -7.18 11.79 4.77
C SER A 24 -8.67 12.00 4.46
N LEU A 25 -9.50 10.98 4.69
CA LEU A 25 -10.95 11.06 4.55
C LEU A 25 -11.68 11.65 5.77
N HIS A 26 -10.98 12.05 6.83
CA HIS A 26 -11.56 12.47 8.11
C HIS A 26 -12.54 11.44 8.72
N ARG A 27 -12.24 10.15 8.61
CA ARG A 27 -13.06 9.03 9.11
C ARG A 27 -12.33 8.20 10.16
N TYR A 28 -13.11 7.55 11.03
CA TYR A 28 -12.60 6.64 12.05
C TYR A 28 -12.64 5.18 11.56
N ALA A 29 -11.54 4.44 11.69
CA ALA A 29 -11.40 3.05 11.24
C ALA A 29 -10.64 2.17 12.27
N PRO A 30 -11.27 1.78 13.39
CA PRO A 30 -10.60 1.05 14.47
C PRO A 30 -10.61 -0.47 14.31
N PHE A 31 -11.48 -1.00 13.44
CA PHE A 31 -11.72 -2.44 13.32
C PHE A 31 -10.87 -3.06 12.21
N THR A 32 -10.27 -4.21 12.52
CA THR A 32 -9.56 -5.06 11.56
C THR A 32 -10.44 -6.24 11.20
N ILE A 33 -10.58 -6.54 9.90
CA ILE A 33 -11.29 -7.73 9.44
C ILE A 33 -10.38 -8.95 9.67
N PRO A 34 -10.83 -9.99 10.41
CA PRO A 34 -10.05 -11.21 10.59
C PRO A 34 -9.80 -11.93 9.26
N GLY A 35 -8.62 -12.53 9.10
CA GLY A 35 -8.23 -13.17 7.84
C GLY A 35 -9.18 -14.29 7.37
N PHE A 36 -9.75 -15.07 8.29
CA PHE A 36 -10.71 -16.11 7.92
C PHE A 36 -11.99 -15.54 7.28
N VAL A 37 -12.43 -14.35 7.70
CA VAL A 37 -13.58 -13.66 7.09
C VAL A 37 -13.26 -13.28 5.65
N ILE A 38 -12.06 -12.76 5.40
CA ILE A 38 -11.58 -12.43 4.05
C ILE A 38 -11.54 -13.69 3.17
N ARG A 39 -11.03 -14.81 3.69
CA ARG A 39 -11.01 -16.10 2.96
C ARG A 39 -12.40 -16.62 2.64
N MET A 40 -13.37 -16.48 3.56
CA MET A 40 -14.74 -16.93 3.31
C MET A 40 -15.45 -16.12 2.23
N VAL A 41 -15.21 -14.80 2.17
CA VAL A 41 -15.90 -13.91 1.23
C VAL A 41 -15.20 -13.88 -0.14
N LEU A 42 -13.86 -13.90 -0.16
CA LEU A 42 -13.06 -13.68 -1.38
C LEU A 42 -12.24 -14.91 -1.80
N GLY A 43 -12.32 -16.02 -1.07
CA GLY A 43 -11.60 -17.26 -1.39
C GLY A 43 -10.09 -17.07 -1.43
N GLU A 44 -9.45 -17.75 -2.39
CA GLU A 44 -8.00 -17.67 -2.64
C GLU A 44 -7.54 -16.28 -3.11
N MET A 45 -8.41 -15.49 -3.75
CA MET A 45 -8.06 -14.13 -4.15
C MET A 45 -7.83 -13.23 -2.94
N GLY A 46 -8.66 -13.38 -1.89
CA GLY A 46 -8.47 -12.65 -0.64
C GLY A 46 -7.14 -12.98 0.03
N GLU A 47 -6.72 -14.24 -0.05
CA GLU A 47 -5.41 -14.67 0.45
C GLU A 47 -4.26 -13.97 -0.29
N LEU A 48 -4.28 -14.06 -1.62
CA LEU A 48 -3.19 -13.55 -2.45
C LEU A 48 -3.09 -12.03 -2.43
N LEU A 49 -4.21 -11.32 -2.41
CA LEU A 49 -4.24 -9.86 -2.62
C LEU A 49 -4.32 -9.06 -1.32
N LEU A 50 -4.96 -9.59 -0.27
CA LEU A 50 -5.28 -8.81 0.94
C LEU A 50 -4.57 -9.34 2.19
N LEU A 51 -4.34 -10.65 2.27
CA LEU A 51 -3.71 -11.28 3.44
C LEU A 51 -2.20 -11.44 3.28
N ASN A 52 -1.72 -11.46 2.04
CA ASN A 52 -0.30 -11.41 1.72
C ASN A 52 0.15 -9.98 1.38
N GLY A 53 1.41 -9.70 1.68
CA GLY A 53 2.04 -8.42 1.35
C GLY A 53 3.39 -8.66 0.71
N ALA A 54 3.77 -7.77 -0.21
CA ALA A 54 5.09 -7.77 -0.82
C ALA A 54 5.79 -6.44 -0.49
N CYS A 55 6.98 -6.53 0.13
CA CYS A 55 7.85 -5.37 0.30
C CYS A 55 8.69 -5.23 -0.98
N VAL A 56 8.27 -4.34 -1.88
CA VAL A 56 8.91 -4.15 -3.19
C VAL A 56 9.58 -2.78 -3.25
N ILE A 57 10.90 -2.78 -3.37
CA ILE A 57 11.72 -1.56 -3.44
C ILE A 57 12.05 -1.23 -4.90
N PRO A 58 11.91 0.04 -5.33
CA PRO A 58 12.20 0.48 -6.69
C PRO A 58 13.70 0.80 -6.88
N GLU A 59 14.59 -0.15 -6.60
CA GLU A 59 16.07 0.04 -6.61
C GLU A 59 16.57 0.71 -7.89
N LYS A 60 16.13 0.22 -9.07
CA LYS A 60 16.56 0.79 -10.35
C LYS A 60 16.10 2.23 -10.59
N LEU A 61 14.97 2.65 -10.00
CA LEU A 61 14.53 4.04 -10.10
C LEU A 61 15.36 4.93 -9.16
N LEU A 62 15.63 4.43 -7.96
CA LEU A 62 16.48 5.12 -6.97
C LEU A 62 17.91 5.30 -7.49
N GLU A 63 18.54 4.25 -8.01
CA GLU A 63 19.89 4.29 -8.59
C GLU A 63 20.02 5.25 -9.79
N ARG A 64 18.91 5.45 -10.51
CA ARG A 64 18.85 6.35 -11.67
C ARG A 64 18.48 7.78 -11.31
N GLY A 65 18.30 8.09 -10.03
CA GLY A 65 17.91 9.42 -9.57
C GLY A 65 16.51 9.83 -10.04
N PHE A 66 15.60 8.88 -10.21
CA PHE A 66 14.20 9.21 -10.50
C PHE A 66 13.59 9.99 -9.33
N GLU A 67 13.01 11.15 -9.63
CA GLU A 67 12.34 11.98 -8.63
C GLU A 67 10.89 11.54 -8.48
N PHE A 68 10.54 11.06 -7.30
CA PHE A 68 9.17 10.66 -6.96
C PHE A 68 8.39 11.88 -6.48
N GLU A 69 7.25 12.14 -7.11
CA GLU A 69 6.32 13.20 -6.71
C GLU A 69 5.78 12.98 -5.29
N HIS A 70 5.43 11.72 -4.96
CA HIS A 70 5.06 11.31 -3.61
C HIS A 70 5.95 10.17 -3.13
N THR A 71 6.64 10.40 -2.02
CA THR A 71 7.51 9.39 -1.39
C THR A 71 6.86 8.71 -0.19
N ASN A 72 5.80 9.31 0.37
CA ASN A 72 5.05 8.79 1.52
C ASN A 72 3.56 8.67 1.20
N ILE A 73 2.88 7.79 1.92
CA ILE A 73 1.47 7.47 1.67
C ILE A 73 0.51 8.60 2.06
N ASP A 74 0.85 9.39 3.09
CA ASP A 74 0.03 10.52 3.53
C ASP A 74 -0.12 11.56 2.41
N ASP A 75 0.96 11.93 1.73
CA ASP A 75 0.94 12.98 0.72
C ASP A 75 0.19 12.54 -0.55
N GLY A 76 0.44 11.31 -1.02
CA GLY A 76 -0.30 10.78 -2.17
C GLY A 76 -1.80 10.62 -1.90
N LEU A 77 -2.19 10.30 -0.65
CA LEU A 77 -3.60 10.24 -0.28
C LEU A 77 -4.23 11.63 -0.17
N LYS A 78 -3.55 12.62 0.42
CA LYS A 78 -4.07 14.00 0.51
C LYS A 78 -4.31 14.65 -0.85
N GLU A 79 -3.55 14.28 -1.87
CA GLU A 79 -3.77 14.78 -3.22
C GLU A 79 -4.97 14.10 -3.89
N LEU A 80 -5.19 12.82 -3.61
CA LEU A 80 -6.21 12.01 -4.27
C LEU A 80 -7.63 12.25 -3.74
N VAL A 81 -7.79 12.53 -2.44
CA VAL A 81 -9.10 12.62 -1.76
C VAL A 81 -9.45 14.04 -1.29
#